data_AF-A0A517T864-F1
#
_entry.id   AF-A0A517T864-F1
#
_cell.length_a   1.000
_cell.length_b   1.000
_cell.length_c   1.000
_cell.angle_alpha   90.00
_cell.angle_beta   90.00
_cell.angle_gamma   90.00
#
_symmetry.space_group_name_H-M   'P 1'
#
loop_
_entity.id
_entity.type
_entity.pdbx_description
1 polymer ?
#
loop_
_entity_poly.entity_id
_entity_poly.type
_entity_poly.pdbx_seq_one_letter_code
_entity_poly.pdbx_strand_id
1 'polypeptide(L)'
;MSQLRLYSGPELTSDRTSAFAAEETPDVISFEAVVDRLVNQSADNPTLRARELHRNRRCRHCGSAAVEPVVLADGVRDGSGELIPGTATLVGFHCGRCSAEWPVWNQ
;
A
#
# COMPACT_ATOMS: atom_id res chain seq x y z
N MET A 1 -12.20 11.56 38.94
CA MET A 1 -12.05 10.10 38.77
C MET A 1 -12.55 9.74 37.37
N SER A 2 -11.66 9.32 36.47
CA SER A 2 -11.99 9.05 35.07
C SER A 2 -12.59 7.65 34.94
N GLN A 3 -13.78 7.52 34.36
CA GLN A 3 -14.43 6.22 34.13
C GLN A 3 -14.13 5.74 32.71
N LEU A 4 -13.31 4.69 32.61
CA LEU A 4 -13.08 3.94 31.38
C LEU A 4 -14.36 3.18 31.02
N ARG A 5 -14.92 3.46 29.84
CA ARG A 5 -15.99 2.66 29.24
C ARG A 5 -15.36 1.58 28.37
N LEU A 6 -15.45 0.33 28.80
CA LEU A 6 -15.12 -0.83 27.97
C LEU A 6 -16.19 -0.97 26.89
N TYR A 7 -15.76 -1.04 25.63
CA TYR A 7 -16.63 -1.33 24.49
C TYR A 7 -16.81 -2.85 24.38
N SER A 8 -18.02 -3.32 24.66
CA SER A 8 -18.46 -4.68 24.38
C SER A 8 -19.11 -4.69 22.99
N GLY A 9 -18.48 -5.40 22.04
CA GLY A 9 -19.02 -5.56 20.68
C GLY A 9 -20.34 -6.34 20.65
N PRO A 10 -21.07 -6.33 19.52
CA PRO A 10 -22.36 -7.00 19.43
C PRO A 10 -22.19 -8.52 19.58
N GLU A 11 -22.96 -9.11 20.50
CA GLU A 11 -23.02 -10.55 20.67
C GLU A 11 -23.60 -11.18 19.40
N LEU A 12 -22.83 -12.10 18.81
CA LEU A 12 -23.29 -12.90 17.67
C LEU A 12 -24.46 -13.76 18.16
N THR A 13 -25.68 -13.30 17.90
CA THR A 13 -26.90 -14.04 18.21
C THR A 13 -26.93 -15.30 17.35
N SER A 14 -26.48 -16.40 17.95
CA SER A 14 -26.69 -17.76 17.44
C SER A 14 -28.16 -18.12 17.61
N ASP A 15 -29.00 -17.72 16.66
CA ASP A 15 -30.15 -18.56 16.29
C ASP A 15 -30.86 -18.03 15.04
N ARG A 16 -30.79 -18.80 13.96
CA ARG A 16 -31.88 -18.95 12.98
C ARG A 16 -31.57 -20.06 11.98
N THR A 17 -32.20 -21.21 12.20
CA THR A 17 -32.39 -22.27 11.23
C THR A 17 -33.14 -21.72 10.02
N SER A 18 -32.47 -21.64 8.86
CA SER A 18 -33.06 -21.31 7.56
C SER A 18 -32.39 -22.15 6.48
N ALA A 19 -33.19 -23.04 5.93
CA ALA A 19 -32.95 -23.99 4.85
C ALA A 19 -32.06 -23.53 3.68
N PHE A 20 -31.11 -24.39 3.30
CA PHE A 20 -30.45 -24.52 1.99
C PHE A 20 -30.00 -23.25 1.26
N ALA A 21 -28.78 -22.80 1.55
CA ALA A 21 -27.87 -22.22 0.57
C ALA A 21 -26.49 -22.84 0.85
N ALA A 22 -25.76 -23.23 -0.20
CA ALA A 22 -24.51 -23.99 -0.12
C ALA A 22 -23.62 -23.51 1.03
N GLU A 23 -23.11 -24.44 1.85
CA GLU A 23 -22.08 -24.17 2.85
C GLU A 23 -20.80 -23.73 2.12
N GLU A 24 -20.77 -22.48 1.70
CA GLU A 24 -19.57 -21.79 1.26
C GLU A 24 -18.74 -21.59 2.52
N THR A 25 -17.93 -22.61 2.84
CA THR A 25 -16.94 -22.52 3.91
C THR A 25 -16.15 -21.25 3.66
N PRO A 26 -16.08 -20.32 4.64
CA PRO A 26 -15.33 -19.09 4.42
C PRO A 26 -13.90 -19.46 4.02
N ASP A 27 -13.42 -18.84 2.94
CA ASP A 27 -12.03 -19.00 2.50
C ASP A 27 -11.13 -18.32 3.54
N VAL A 28 -10.77 -19.06 4.59
CA VAL A 28 -9.91 -18.58 5.67
C VAL A 28 -8.49 -18.54 5.15
N ILE A 29 -8.09 -17.39 4.63
CA ILE A 29 -6.72 -17.13 4.22
C ILE A 29 -5.86 -17.02 5.49
N SER A 30 -4.83 -17.86 5.61
CA SER A 30 -3.92 -17.79 6.76
C SER A 30 -3.14 -16.48 6.74
N PHE A 31 -2.76 -16.00 7.93
CA PHE A 31 -1.95 -14.79 8.02
C PHE A 31 -0.62 -14.97 7.28
N GLU A 32 0.01 -16.16 7.35
CA GLU A 32 1.24 -16.43 6.59
C GLU A 32 1.01 -16.33 5.09
N ALA A 33 -0.11 -16.87 4.57
CA ALA A 33 -0.43 -16.79 3.14
C ALA A 33 -0.66 -15.35 2.66
N VAL A 34 -1.22 -14.48 3.51
CA VAL A 34 -1.34 -13.04 3.22
C VAL A 34 0.03 -12.37 3.25
N VAL A 35 0.86 -12.66 4.24
CA VAL A 35 2.22 -12.11 4.35
C VAL A 35 3.08 -12.53 3.15
N ASP A 36 3.05 -13.79 2.76
CA ASP A 36 3.80 -14.29 1.60
C ASP A 36 3.32 -13.65 0.29
N ARG A 37 1.99 -13.45 0.14
CA ARG A 37 1.46 -12.69 -1.00
C ARG A 37 1.96 -11.26 -0.99
N LEU A 38 1.89 -10.59 0.15
CA LEU A 38 2.31 -9.21 0.29
C LEU A 38 3.80 -9.07 0.03
N VAL A 39 4.66 -9.91 0.60
CA VAL A 39 6.11 -9.93 0.38
C VAL A 39 6.44 -10.16 -1.10
N ASN A 40 5.75 -11.08 -1.77
CA ASN A 40 5.93 -11.32 -3.20
C ASN A 40 5.37 -10.19 -4.08
N GLN A 41 4.40 -9.41 -3.59
CA GLN A 41 3.82 -8.26 -4.29
C GLN A 41 4.57 -6.95 -4.03
N SER A 42 5.13 -6.78 -2.83
CA SER A 42 5.89 -5.60 -2.40
C SER A 42 7.34 -5.64 -2.85
N ALA A 43 7.80 -6.78 -3.37
CA ALA A 43 8.86 -6.80 -4.37
C ALA A 43 8.35 -6.10 -5.65
N ASP A 44 8.22 -4.78 -5.59
CA ASP A 44 8.01 -3.90 -6.74
C ASP A 44 8.93 -4.41 -7.85
N ASN A 45 8.35 -4.99 -8.89
CA ASN A 45 9.13 -5.52 -10.00
C ASN A 45 10.01 -4.35 -10.50
N PRO A 46 11.35 -4.46 -10.44
CA PRO A 46 12.24 -3.34 -10.71
C PRO A 46 12.01 -2.75 -12.11
N THR A 47 11.52 -3.58 -13.03
CA THR A 47 11.13 -3.17 -14.38
C THR A 47 9.88 -2.29 -14.38
N LEU A 48 8.85 -2.65 -13.60
CA LEU A 48 7.64 -1.83 -13.47
C LEU A 48 7.97 -0.48 -12.83
N ARG A 49 8.77 -0.48 -11.77
CA ARG A 49 9.25 0.75 -11.14
C ARG A 49 10.01 1.64 -12.13
N ALA A 50 10.96 1.07 -12.88
CA ALA A 50 11.71 1.81 -13.88
C ALA A 50 10.80 2.42 -14.97
N ARG A 51 9.77 1.68 -15.40
CA ARG A 51 8.75 2.20 -16.34
C ARG A 51 7.98 3.37 -15.74
N GLU A 52 7.57 3.30 -14.48
CA GLU A 52 6.87 4.39 -13.81
C GLU A 52 7.71 5.64 -13.67
N LEU A 53 8.97 5.49 -13.25
CA LEU A 53 9.92 6.61 -13.17
C LEU A 53 10.12 7.27 -14.54
N HIS A 54 10.27 6.45 -15.59
CA HIS A 54 10.44 6.97 -16.94
C HIS A 54 9.20 7.70 -17.46
N ARG A 55 8.00 7.12 -17.24
CA ARG A 55 6.72 7.69 -17.66
C ARG A 55 6.46 9.05 -16.98
N ASN A 56 6.90 9.21 -15.74
CA ASN A 56 6.66 10.40 -14.92
C ASN A 56 7.88 11.32 -14.79
N ARG A 57 8.89 11.18 -15.65
CA ARG A 57 10.10 12.03 -15.67
C ARG A 57 9.83 13.53 -15.93
N ARG A 58 8.60 13.90 -16.30
CA ARG A 58 8.16 15.28 -16.55
C ARG A 58 6.80 15.53 -15.92
N CYS A 59 6.66 16.72 -15.36
CA CYS A 59 5.41 17.17 -14.78
C CYS A 59 4.32 17.31 -15.84
N ARG A 60 3.14 16.74 -15.58
CA ARG A 60 1.97 16.80 -16.47
C ARG A 60 1.32 18.20 -16.51
N HIS A 61 1.59 19.03 -15.51
CA HIS A 61 1.03 20.39 -15.42
C HIS A 61 1.93 21.45 -16.05
N CYS A 62 3.23 21.44 -15.74
CA CYS A 62 4.16 22.49 -16.19
C CYS A 62 5.25 22.00 -17.15
N GLY A 63 5.33 20.71 -17.46
CA GLY A 63 6.34 20.12 -18.35
C GLY A 63 7.76 20.06 -17.79
N SER A 64 8.01 20.58 -16.58
CA SER A 64 9.32 20.57 -15.93
C SER A 64 9.84 19.16 -15.69
N ALA A 65 11.15 18.97 -15.80
CA ALA A 65 11.84 17.73 -15.44
C ALA A 65 12.21 17.65 -13.95
N ALA A 66 11.90 18.69 -13.17
CA ALA A 66 12.05 18.69 -11.71
C ALA A 66 10.92 17.87 -11.07
N VAL A 67 10.92 16.56 -11.30
CA VAL A 67 9.97 15.60 -10.72
C VAL A 67 10.72 14.65 -9.81
N GLU A 68 10.26 14.55 -8.58
CA GLU A 68 10.82 13.70 -7.53
C GLU A 68 9.82 12.59 -7.17
N PRO A 69 10.28 11.33 -7.04
CA PRO A 69 9.42 10.24 -6.60
C PRO A 69 9.08 10.38 -5.12
N VAL A 70 7.81 10.17 -4.78
CA VAL A 70 7.33 10.09 -3.41
C VAL A 70 7.27 8.63 -3.01
N VAL A 71 8.04 8.26 -1.98
CA VAL A 71 8.15 6.90 -1.46
C VAL A 71 7.72 6.83 0.00
N LEU A 72 7.22 5.68 0.44
CA LEU A 72 6.96 5.42 1.85
C LEU A 72 8.27 5.17 2.63
N ALA A 73 8.21 5.32 3.95
CA ALA A 73 9.34 5.06 4.84
C ALA A 73 9.46 3.57 5.22
N ASP A 74 9.07 2.67 4.32
CA ASP A 74 9.00 1.22 4.49
C ASP A 74 10.14 0.45 3.82
N GLY A 75 11.03 1.16 3.11
CA GLY A 75 12.16 0.53 2.45
C GLY A 75 13.21 -0.01 3.42
N VAL A 76 14.03 -0.92 2.89
CA VAL A 76 15.12 -1.57 3.62
C VAL A 76 16.21 -0.54 3.90
N ARG A 77 16.73 -0.55 5.13
CA ARG A 77 17.88 0.29 5.52
C ARG A 77 19.17 -0.53 5.52
N ASP A 78 20.27 0.11 5.16
CA ASP A 78 21.59 -0.49 5.23
C ASP A 78 22.14 -0.50 6.67
N GLY A 79 23.37 -0.99 6.85
CA GLY A 79 24.02 -1.02 8.16
C GLY A 79 24.34 0.35 8.76
N SER A 80 24.29 1.43 7.97
CA SER A 80 24.42 2.81 8.44
C SER A 80 23.07 3.45 8.81
N GLY A 81 21.96 2.77 8.49
CA GLY A 81 20.61 3.25 8.69
C GLY A 81 20.06 4.06 7.51
N GLU A 82 20.81 4.19 6.42
CA GLU A 82 20.39 4.87 5.20
C GLU A 82 19.44 3.99 4.37
N LEU A 83 18.48 4.62 3.69
CA LEU A 83 17.49 3.91 2.88
C LEU A 83 18.15 3.34 1.62
N ILE A 84 18.05 2.03 1.41
CA ILE A 84 18.53 1.38 0.18
C ILE A 84 17.63 1.84 -0.98
N PRO A 85 18.18 2.51 -2.00
CA PRO A 85 17.39 3.05 -3.11
C PRO A 85 16.58 1.95 -3.81
N GLY A 86 15.31 2.26 -4.10
CA GLY A 86 14.43 1.35 -4.83
C GLY A 86 13.77 0.26 -3.98
N THR A 87 14.09 0.15 -2.69
CA THR A 87 13.44 -0.81 -1.78
C THR A 87 12.18 -0.25 -1.11
N ALA A 88 12.02 1.07 -1.07
CA ALA A 88 10.82 1.73 -0.57
C ALA A 88 9.70 1.74 -1.61
N THR A 89 8.47 1.56 -1.13
CA THR A 89 7.28 1.55 -1.98
C THR A 89 7.06 2.92 -2.63
N LEU A 90 6.97 2.94 -3.96
CA LEU A 90 6.68 4.15 -4.73
C LEU A 90 5.17 4.43 -4.72
N VAL A 91 4.76 5.58 -4.17
CA VAL A 91 3.34 5.95 -4.06
C VAL A 91 2.92 7.09 -5.00
N GLY A 92 3.86 7.95 -5.40
CA GLY A 92 3.54 9.07 -6.26
C GLY A 92 4.74 9.85 -6.74
N PHE A 93 4.46 11.05 -7.23
CA PHE A 93 5.44 11.99 -7.76
C PHE A 93 5.09 13.41 -7.33
N HIS A 94 6.13 14.21 -7.10
CA HIS A 94 6.04 15.61 -6.72
C HIS A 94 6.84 16.46 -7.71
N CYS A 95 6.28 17.58 -8.18
CA CYS A 95 7.01 18.53 -9.00
C CYS A 95 7.62 19.67 -8.17
N GLY A 96 8.95 19.72 -8.08
CA GLY A 96 9.67 20.79 -7.36
C GLY A 96 9.55 22.19 -7.98
N ARG A 97 8.87 22.35 -9.12
CA ARG A 97 8.66 23.66 -9.77
C ARG A 97 7.26 24.24 -9.56
N CYS A 98 6.22 23.44 -9.76
CA CYS A 98 4.83 23.88 -9.64
C CYS A 98 4.09 23.24 -8.45
N SER A 99 4.80 22.44 -7.65
CA SER A 99 4.30 21.75 -6.45
C SER A 99 3.11 20.83 -6.71
N ALA A 100 2.88 20.43 -7.96
CA ALA A 100 1.83 19.47 -8.30
C ALA A 100 2.26 18.06 -7.89
N GLU A 101 1.31 17.29 -7.38
CA GLU A 101 1.51 15.91 -6.93
C GLU A 101 0.50 14.98 -7.60
N TRP A 102 0.92 13.76 -7.90
CA TRP A 102 0.04 12.74 -8.47
C TRP A 102 0.45 11.33 -8.04
N PRO A 103 -0.52 10.41 -7.91
CA PRO A 103 -0.25 9.05 -7.47
C PRO A 103 0.24 8.17 -8.62
N VAL A 104 0.85 7.03 -8.29
CA VAL A 104 1.28 6.02 -9.28
C VAL A 104 0.09 5.36 -9.98
N TRP A 105 -1.03 5.14 -9.29
CA TRP A 105 -2.17 4.35 -9.79
C TRP A 105 -3.17 5.08 -10.71
N ASN A 106 -3.12 6.41 -10.83
CA ASN A 106 -4.02 7.17 -11.72
C ASN A 106 -3.46 7.31 -13.15
N GLN A 107 -2.97 6.24 -13.76
CA GLN A 107 -2.24 6.36 -15.03
C GLN A 107 -2.65 5.37 -16.11
#